data_AF-A0A858PX65-F1
#
_entry.id   AF-A0A858PX65-F1
#
_cell.length_a   1.000
_cell.length_b   1.000
_cell.length_c   1.000
_cell.angle_alpha   90.00
_cell.angle_beta   90.00
_cell.angle_gamma   90.00
#
_symmetry.space_group_name_H-M   'P 1'
#
loop_
_entity.id
_entity.type
_entity.pdbx_description
1 polymer ?
#
loop_
_entity_poly.entity_id
_entity_poly.type
_entity_poly.pdbx_seq_one_letter_code
_entity_poly.pdbx_strand_id
1 'polypeptide(L)'
;MQQVPDGAQGNVSPPGVHWEVVKHKKYSGVNLSQVSCLYSLKMYGANGVLTFSTDPIKNVLLRINLSVDCVLLNKAVSIEVLDGISFSKFASKKKTYASRIQDLTRHFESVLGIVLPDSIKKSFTEEFDEAARLLKSSFSI
;
A
#
# COMPACT_ATOMS: atom_id res chain seq x y z
N MET A 1 -2.74 29.97 1.64
CA MET A 1 -2.03 28.99 0.79
C MET A 1 -2.19 27.63 1.43
N GLN A 2 -2.72 26.64 0.69
CA GLN A 2 -2.96 25.28 1.19
C GLN A 2 -1.63 24.57 1.47
N GLN A 3 -1.51 23.97 2.66
CA GLN A 3 -0.41 23.08 3.02
C GLN A 3 -0.54 21.77 2.25
N VAL A 4 0.48 21.46 1.46
CA VAL A 4 0.70 20.15 0.82
C VAL A 4 1.21 19.19 1.91
N PRO A 5 0.76 17.92 1.99
CA PRO A 5 1.21 17.02 3.04
C PRO A 5 2.66 16.57 2.81
N ASP A 6 3.43 16.54 3.89
CA ASP A 6 4.84 16.14 3.93
C ASP A 6 5.07 14.73 3.35
N GLY A 7 5.78 14.67 2.23
CA GLY A 7 6.36 13.44 1.70
C GLY A 7 7.59 13.05 2.53
N ALA A 8 7.48 12.01 3.34
CA ALA A 8 8.61 11.47 4.09
C ALA A 8 9.66 10.86 3.15
N GLN A 9 10.78 11.59 2.94
CA GLN A 9 11.97 11.06 2.28
C GLN A 9 12.77 10.16 3.25
N GLY A 10 12.74 8.85 3.01
CA GLY A 10 13.55 7.86 3.70
C GLY A 10 14.63 7.29 2.77
N ASN A 11 15.88 7.30 3.26
CA ASN A 11 17.11 7.21 2.48
C ASN A 11 17.54 5.76 2.09
N VAL A 12 18.17 5.67 0.91
CA VAL A 12 18.96 4.58 0.30
C VAL A 12 18.23 3.28 -0.07
N SER A 13 17.78 3.21 -1.33
CA SER A 13 17.37 1.97 -2.02
C SER A 13 18.26 1.74 -3.27
N PRO A 14 18.61 0.50 -3.63
CA PRO A 14 19.33 0.19 -4.88
C PRO A 14 18.40 0.53 -6.07
N PRO A 15 18.91 0.64 -7.31
CA PRO A 15 18.48 1.64 -8.30
C PRO A 15 17.00 2.04 -8.22
N GLY A 16 16.80 3.24 -7.66
CA GLY A 16 15.76 4.19 -8.01
C GLY A 16 14.29 3.77 -7.86
N VAL A 17 13.88 2.97 -6.88
CA VAL A 17 12.44 2.81 -6.59
C VAL A 17 11.98 3.94 -5.67
N HIS A 18 11.31 4.94 -6.23
CA HIS A 18 10.58 5.94 -5.46
C HIS A 18 9.11 5.52 -5.31
N TRP A 19 8.49 5.90 -4.21
CA TRP A 19 7.07 5.63 -4.00
C TRP A 19 6.41 6.78 -3.26
N GLU A 20 5.14 6.95 -3.54
CA GLU A 20 4.24 7.94 -2.94
C GLU A 20 3.00 7.18 -2.44
N VAL A 21 2.42 7.63 -1.33
CA VAL A 21 1.16 7.06 -0.81
C VAL A 21 0.10 8.13 -0.75
N VAL A 22 -1.02 7.86 -1.40
CA VAL A 22 -2.24 8.66 -1.33
C VAL A 22 -3.27 7.86 -0.53
N LYS A 23 -3.70 8.42 0.59
CA LYS A 23 -4.58 7.74 1.55
C LYS A 23 -5.99 8.31 1.46
N HIS A 24 -6.98 7.45 1.27
CA HIS A 24 -8.39 7.82 1.29
C HIS A 24 -9.10 7.03 2.40
N LYS A 25 -9.56 7.74 3.43
CA LYS A 25 -10.31 7.16 4.55
C LYS A 25 -11.79 7.51 4.38
N LYS A 26 -12.66 6.50 4.36
CA LYS A 26 -14.11 6.68 4.28
C LYS A 26 -14.76 6.27 5.60
N TYR A 27 -15.46 7.22 6.20
CA TYR A 27 -16.22 7.02 7.43
C TYR A 27 -17.71 6.81 7.12
N SER A 28 -18.39 5.97 7.89
CA SER A 28 -19.86 5.88 7.92
C SER A 28 -20.32 6.18 9.35
N GLY A 29 -20.89 7.36 9.58
CA GLY A 29 -21.23 7.82 10.92
C GLY A 29 -19.99 7.92 11.82
N VAL A 30 -20.06 7.34 13.03
CA VAL A 30 -18.97 7.34 14.03
C VAL A 30 -17.90 6.27 13.77
N ASN A 31 -18.08 5.43 12.73
CA ASN A 31 -17.23 4.27 12.47
C ASN A 31 -16.45 4.42 11.15
N LEU A 32 -15.22 3.89 11.13
CA LEU A 32 -14.42 3.78 9.92
C LEU A 32 -15.01 2.69 9.01
N SER A 33 -15.68 3.07 7.92
CA SER A 33 -16.35 2.11 7.02
C SER A 33 -15.36 1.37 6.12
N GLN A 34 -14.36 2.10 5.61
CA GLN A 34 -13.41 1.61 4.64
C GLN A 34 -12.16 2.50 4.65
N VAL A 35 -10.99 1.87 4.60
CA VAL A 35 -9.72 2.53 4.27
C VAL A 35 -9.30 2.06 2.88
N SER A 36 -9.07 2.99 1.97
CA SER A 36 -8.46 2.72 0.68
C SER A 36 -7.09 3.37 0.67
N CYS A 37 -6.04 2.55 0.69
CA CYS A 37 -4.66 3.00 0.52
C CYS A 37 -4.28 2.84 -0.94
N LEU A 38 -3.91 3.93 -1.61
CA LEU A 38 -3.35 3.92 -2.95
C LEU A 38 -1.85 4.22 -2.84
N TYR A 39 -1.01 3.27 -3.25
CA TYR A 39 0.43 3.42 -3.35
C TYR A 39 0.78 3.61 -4.82
N SER A 40 1.55 4.64 -5.12
CA SER A 40 2.11 4.92 -6.44
C SER A 40 3.60 4.64 -6.39
N LEU A 41 4.06 3.64 -7.13
CA LEU A 41 5.46 3.24 -7.19
C LEU A 41 6.02 3.67 -8.53
N LYS A 42 7.06 4.49 -8.50
CA LYS A 42 7.81 4.99 -9.65
C LYS A 42 9.21 4.39 -9.62
N MET A 43 9.52 3.54 -10.59
CA MET A 43 10.85 2.92 -10.72
C MET A 43 11.65 3.67 -11.76
N TYR A 44 12.90 3.95 -11.45
CA TYR A 44 13.83 4.67 -12.31
C TYR A 44 14.99 3.75 -12.69
N GLY A 45 15.42 3.83 -13.94
CA GLY A 45 16.59 3.07 -14.41
C GLY A 45 17.88 3.62 -13.82
N ALA A 46 18.86 2.73 -13.58
CA ALA A 46 20.24 3.16 -13.39
C ALA A 46 20.84 3.47 -14.76
N ASN A 47 20.97 4.75 -15.07
CA ASN A 47 21.82 5.17 -16.17
C ASN A 47 23.26 5.12 -15.63
N GLY A 48 24.24 4.61 -16.39
CA GLY A 48 25.63 4.35 -15.95
C GLY A 48 26.43 5.58 -15.45
N VAL A 49 25.79 6.72 -15.28
CA VAL A 49 26.25 7.94 -14.64
C VAL A 49 25.21 8.27 -13.58
N LEU A 50 25.62 8.51 -12.33
CA LEU A 50 24.85 8.77 -11.09
C LEU A 50 23.69 9.79 -11.20
N THR A 51 22.79 9.60 -12.15
CA THR A 51 21.71 10.49 -12.56
C THR A 51 20.54 9.59 -12.94
N PHE A 52 19.47 9.65 -12.14
CA PHE A 52 18.22 8.98 -12.46
C PHE A 52 17.62 9.61 -13.70
N SER A 53 16.95 8.83 -14.55
CA SER A 53 16.12 9.37 -15.63
C SER A 53 15.09 10.35 -15.05
N THR A 54 14.77 11.42 -15.78
CA THR A 54 13.69 12.35 -15.38
C THR A 54 12.34 11.64 -15.35
N ASP A 55 12.15 10.66 -16.24
CA ASP A 55 10.93 9.86 -16.33
C ASP A 55 11.10 8.46 -15.72
N PRO A 56 10.10 7.96 -14.98
CA PRO A 56 10.14 6.59 -14.45
C PRO A 56 10.05 5.58 -15.60
N ILE A 57 10.90 4.56 -15.56
CA ILE A 57 10.87 3.42 -16.50
C ILE A 57 9.65 2.53 -16.27
N LYS A 58 9.08 2.55 -15.07
CA LYS A 58 7.91 1.75 -14.70
C LYS A 58 7.09 2.46 -13.63
N ASN A 59 5.77 2.46 -13.79
CA ASN A 59 4.84 2.99 -12.81
C ASN A 59 3.83 1.90 -12.41
N VAL A 60 3.72 1.66 -11.11
CA VAL A 60 2.77 0.70 -10.54
C VAL A 60 1.87 1.41 -9.54
N LEU A 61 0.56 1.34 -9.77
CA LEU A 61 -0.42 1.72 -8.76
C LEU A 61 -0.89 0.47 -8.02
N LEU A 62 -0.74 0.48 -6.70
CA LEU A 62 -1.23 -0.55 -5.80
C LEU A 62 -2.36 0.04 -4.97
N ARG A 63 -3.57 -0.48 -5.10
CA ARG A 63 -4.70 -0.11 -4.25
C ARG A 63 -5.06 -1.26 -3.33
N ILE A 64 -5.04 -0.99 -2.03
CA ILE A 64 -5.47 -1.93 -1.00
C ILE A 64 -6.71 -1.37 -0.32
N ASN A 65 -7.79 -2.12 -0.38
CA ASN A 65 -9.04 -1.79 0.27
C ASN A 65 -9.18 -2.62 1.55
N LEU A 66 -9.06 -1.95 2.69
CA LEU A 66 -9.35 -2.52 4.01
C LEU A 66 -10.76 -2.10 4.42
N SER A 67 -11.59 -3.05 4.83
CA SER A 67 -12.89 -2.77 5.42
C SER A 67 -12.97 -3.32 6.84
N VAL A 68 -14.00 -2.89 7.58
CA VAL A 68 -14.34 -3.44 8.90
C VAL A 68 -14.42 -4.96 8.86
N ASP A 69 -15.06 -5.52 7.84
CA ASP A 69 -15.19 -6.96 7.69
C ASP A 69 -13.86 -7.67 7.50
N CYS A 70 -12.87 -7.03 6.87
CA CYS A 70 -11.52 -7.57 6.74
C CYS A 70 -10.86 -7.73 8.11
N VAL A 71 -11.14 -6.81 9.03
CA VAL A 71 -10.54 -6.76 10.37
C VAL A 71 -11.32 -7.61 11.38
N LEU A 72 -12.65 -7.51 11.43
CA LEU A 72 -13.49 -8.23 12.40
C LEU A 72 -13.76 -9.68 12.00
N LEU A 73 -14.08 -9.90 10.72
CA LEU A 73 -14.55 -11.19 10.22
C LEU A 73 -13.45 -11.95 9.47
N ASN A 74 -12.21 -11.45 9.52
CA ASN A 74 -11.07 -11.97 8.77
C ASN A 74 -11.39 -12.14 7.26
N LYS A 75 -12.29 -11.32 6.69
CA LYS A 75 -12.63 -11.41 5.26
C LYS A 75 -11.41 -11.12 4.40
N ALA A 76 -11.49 -11.57 3.13
CA ALA A 76 -10.40 -11.38 2.20
C ALA A 76 -10.14 -9.88 1.97
N VAL A 77 -8.87 -9.48 1.93
CA VAL A 77 -8.45 -8.10 1.61
C VAL A 77 -8.24 -8.05 0.11
N SER A 78 -8.98 -7.16 -0.54
CA SER A 78 -8.90 -6.96 -1.99
C SER A 78 -7.71 -6.06 -2.31
N ILE A 79 -6.82 -6.58 -3.15
CA ILE A 79 -5.63 -5.89 -3.62
C ILE A 79 -5.75 -5.76 -5.14
N GLU A 80 -5.62 -4.53 -5.61
CA GLU A 80 -5.67 -4.16 -7.02
C GLU A 80 -4.31 -3.59 -7.42
N VAL A 81 -3.75 -4.06 -8.52
CA VAL A 81 -2.44 -3.64 -9.03
C VAL A 81 -2.59 -3.24 -10.49
N LEU A 82 -2.19 -2.01 -10.81
CA LEU A 82 -2.10 -1.49 -12.17
C LEU A 82 -0.62 -1.26 -12.50
N ASP A 83 -0.07 -2.08 -13.38
CA ASP A 83 1.30 -1.98 -13.89
C ASP A 83 1.27 -1.48 -15.34
N GLY A 84 1.54 -0.19 -15.54
CA GLY A 84 1.28 0.48 -16.82
C GLY A 84 -0.20 0.39 -17.21
N ILE A 85 -0.52 -0.38 -18.25
CA ILE A 85 -1.90 -0.67 -18.69
C ILE A 85 -2.44 -2.01 -18.16
N SER A 86 -1.60 -2.81 -17.51
CA SER A 86 -1.95 -4.15 -17.05
C SER A 86 -2.62 -4.09 -15.68
N PHE A 87 -3.92 -4.41 -15.64
CA PHE A 87 -4.67 -4.49 -14.39
C PHE A 87 -4.74 -5.93 -13.89
N SER A 88 -4.38 -6.13 -12.63
CA SER A 88 -4.57 -7.39 -11.93
C SER A 88 -5.22 -7.18 -10.56
N LYS A 89 -5.93 -8.20 -10.10
CA LYS A 89 -6.61 -8.19 -8.81
C LYS A 89 -6.42 -9.53 -8.13
N PHE A 90 -6.09 -9.50 -6.85
CA PHE A 90 -6.08 -10.69 -6.03
C PHE A 90 -6.64 -10.38 -4.64
N ALA A 91 -7.04 -11.44 -3.94
CA ALA A 91 -7.58 -11.34 -2.60
C ALA A 91 -6.80 -12.24 -1.66
N SER A 92 -6.17 -11.68 -0.64
CA SER A 92 -5.57 -12.49 0.41
C SER A 92 -6.64 -12.93 1.40
N LYS A 93 -6.83 -14.24 1.54
CA LYS A 93 -7.74 -14.89 2.50
C LYS A 93 -7.07 -15.22 3.84
N LYS A 94 -5.83 -14.78 4.04
CA LYS A 94 -5.05 -15.15 5.22
C LYS A 94 -5.59 -14.46 6.47
N LYS A 95 -5.52 -15.15 7.62
CA LYS A 95 -6.11 -14.69 8.87
C LYS A 95 -5.32 -13.56 9.53
N THR A 96 -4.00 -13.50 9.33
CA THR A 96 -3.15 -12.49 9.97
C THR A 96 -2.66 -11.48 8.95
N TYR A 97 -2.49 -10.22 9.36
CA TYR A 97 -1.95 -9.19 8.46
C TYR A 97 -0.52 -9.53 8.00
N ALA A 98 0.31 -10.14 8.87
CA ALA A 98 1.65 -10.59 8.50
C ALA A 98 1.65 -11.58 7.34
N SER A 99 0.69 -12.51 7.32
CA SER A 99 0.54 -13.45 6.21
C SER A 99 -0.10 -12.81 4.96
N ARG A 100 -0.90 -11.75 5.11
CA ARG A 100 -1.35 -10.93 3.97
C ARG A 100 -0.21 -10.11 3.34
N ILE A 101 0.72 -9.60 4.15
CA ILE A 101 1.96 -8.95 3.68
C ILE A 101 2.84 -9.95 2.92
N GLN A 102 2.90 -11.21 3.36
CA GLN A 102 3.62 -12.25 2.62
C GLN A 102 2.99 -12.51 1.23
N ASP A 103 1.66 -12.58 1.13
CA ASP A 103 0.99 -12.71 -0.16
C ASP A 103 1.27 -11.51 -1.07
N LEU A 104 1.27 -10.28 -0.52
CA LEU A 104 1.61 -9.06 -1.26
C LEU A 104 3.08 -9.05 -1.72
N THR A 105 3.99 -9.47 -0.85
CA THR A 105 5.43 -9.57 -1.16
C THR A 105 5.65 -10.57 -2.29
N ARG A 106 5.03 -11.76 -2.20
CA ARG A 106 5.11 -12.77 -3.26
C ARG A 106 4.54 -12.26 -4.58
N HIS A 107 3.42 -11.52 -4.54
CA HIS A 107 2.87 -10.92 -5.75
C HIS A 107 3.85 -9.92 -6.39
N PHE A 108 4.47 -9.05 -5.59
CA PHE A 108 5.47 -8.10 -6.05
C PHE A 108 6.68 -8.78 -6.70
N GLU A 109 7.20 -9.82 -6.06
CA GLU A 109 8.36 -10.56 -6.59
C GLU A 109 8.01 -11.34 -7.86
N SER A 110 6.87 -12.04 -7.87
CA SER A 110 6.49 -12.91 -8.99
C SER A 110 5.93 -12.17 -10.20
N VAL A 111 5.18 -11.08 -10.00
CA VAL A 111 4.50 -10.35 -11.07
C VAL A 111 5.30 -9.13 -11.50
N LEU A 112 5.81 -8.36 -10.54
CA LEU A 112 6.46 -7.09 -10.82
C LEU A 112 7.98 -7.21 -10.92
N GLY A 113 8.56 -8.34 -10.48
CA GLY A 113 10.01 -8.56 -10.45
C GLY A 113 10.73 -7.67 -9.44
N ILE A 114 10.02 -7.13 -8.44
CA ILE A 114 10.56 -6.20 -7.46
C ILE A 114 10.28 -6.65 -6.03
N VAL A 115 11.19 -6.29 -5.12
CA VAL A 115 10.96 -6.46 -3.69
C VAL A 115 9.96 -5.42 -3.22
N LEU A 116 8.97 -5.84 -2.44
CA LEU A 116 8.01 -4.93 -1.81
C LEU A 116 8.77 -3.97 -0.85
N PRO A 117 8.70 -2.64 -1.05
CA PRO A 117 9.37 -1.67 -0.19
C PRO A 117 8.96 -1.80 1.28
N ASP A 118 9.94 -1.75 2.20
CA ASP A 118 9.69 -1.94 3.64
C ASP A 118 8.81 -0.84 4.24
N SER A 119 8.90 0.37 3.70
CA SER A 119 8.02 1.48 4.05
C SER A 119 6.55 1.20 3.72
N ILE A 120 6.26 0.50 2.62
CA ILE A 120 4.91 0.07 2.26
C ILE A 120 4.43 -1.00 3.25
N LYS A 121 5.29 -1.95 3.62
CA LYS A 121 4.98 -2.96 4.66
C LYS A 121 4.62 -2.30 5.99
N LYS A 122 5.42 -1.31 6.40
CA LYS A 122 5.19 -0.53 7.63
C LYS A 122 3.88 0.25 7.56
N SER A 123 3.66 1.03 6.50
CA SER A 123 2.41 1.77 6.30
C SER A 123 1.19 0.86 6.27
N PHE A 124 1.28 -0.33 5.68
CA PHE A 124 0.19 -1.28 5.67
C PHE A 124 -0.16 -1.78 7.08
N THR A 125 0.87 -2.01 7.91
CA THR A 125 0.71 -2.48 9.29
C THR A 125 0.07 -1.40 10.16
N GLU A 126 0.55 -0.16 10.06
CA GLU A 126 0.02 0.99 10.81
C GLU A 126 -1.47 1.25 10.51
N GLU A 127 -1.88 1.18 9.23
CA GLU A 127 -3.29 1.38 8.87
C GLU A 127 -4.18 0.23 9.35
N PHE A 128 -3.66 -1.00 9.37
CA PHE A 128 -4.37 -2.14 9.92
C PHE A 128 -4.59 -1.99 11.43
N ASP A 129 -3.53 -1.64 12.16
CA ASP A 129 -3.60 -1.44 13.61
C ASP A 129 -4.53 -0.28 13.98
N GLU A 130 -4.49 0.80 13.22
CA GLU A 130 -5.39 1.94 13.42
C GLU A 130 -6.85 1.58 13.14
N ALA A 131 -7.12 0.86 12.05
CA ALA A 131 -8.47 0.36 11.77
C ALA A 131 -8.97 -0.59 12.87
N ALA A 132 -8.11 -1.47 13.37
CA ALA A 132 -8.44 -2.37 14.48
C ALA A 132 -8.67 -1.63 15.79
N ARG A 133 -7.89 -0.58 16.08
CA ARG A 133 -8.06 0.28 17.26
C ARG A 133 -9.39 1.03 17.21
N LEU A 134 -9.69 1.69 16.09
CA LEU A 134 -10.94 2.41 15.87
C LEU A 134 -12.14 1.48 16.01
N LEU A 135 -12.03 0.24 15.52
CA LEU A 135 -13.07 -0.76 15.70
C LEU A 135 -13.28 -1.15 17.17
N LYS A 136 -12.21 -1.43 17.91
CA LYS A 136 -12.32 -1.76 19.34
C LYS A 136 -12.99 -0.64 20.13
N SER A 137 -12.66 0.63 19.85
CA SER A 137 -13.32 1.76 20.51
C SER A 137 -14.81 1.88 20.17
N SER A 138 -15.24 1.43 18.99
CA SER A 138 -16.67 1.42 18.62
C SER A 138 -17.50 0.37 19.36
N PHE A 139 -16.87 -0.68 19.93
CA PHE A 139 -17.55 -1.72 20.71
C PHE A 139 -17.46 -1.51 22.23
N SER A 140 -16.65 -0.55 22.69
CA SER A 140 -16.60 -0.13 24.09
C SER A 140 -17.70 0.91 24.35
N ILE A 141 -18.95 0.44 24.44
CA ILE A 141 -20.11 1.21 24.92
C ILE A 141 -20.63 0.51 26.16
#